data_AF-A0A2M7V063-F1
#
_entry.id   AF-A0A2M7V063-F1
#
_cell.length_a   1.000
_cell.length_b   1.000
_cell.length_c   1.000
_cell.angle_alpha   90.00
_cell.angle_beta   90.00
_cell.angle_gamma   90.00
#
_symmetry.space_group_name_H-M   'P 1'
#
loop_
_entity.id
_entity.type
_entity.pdbx_description
1 polymer ?
#
loop_
_entity_poly.entity_id
_entity_poly.type
_entity_poly.pdbx_seq_one_letter_code
_entity_poly.pdbx_strand_id
1 'polypeptide(L)'
;MKQEAWVISVNMGYGHQRTAYPLRNLAPDGKVINANSYQGIPERDKKIWETTRNSYEFISRFQRFPLVGKTAFLIYDQFQKILTFYPKRDLSKPNFVLKQIYSSLKKGWGRGFIEKLKSQNEKLPIISTFFTPAFMAEFFNYPGEIFCVVCDADISRTWAPLNPKLSKIKYFASTERVVERLKLYGVKPENIFLTGYPLPKENIGTKKMEVLKEDLKYRILNL
;
A
#
# COMPACT_ATOMS: atom_id res chain seq x y z
N MET A 1 -9.94 5.75 26.19
CA MET A 1 -10.24 4.75 25.14
C MET A 1 -8.98 4.51 24.33
N LYS A 2 -8.62 3.25 24.09
CA LYS A 2 -7.50 2.91 23.20
C LYS A 2 -7.91 3.24 21.77
N GLN A 3 -7.10 4.01 21.05
CA GLN A 3 -7.35 4.29 19.63
C GLN A 3 -6.98 3.03 18.83
N GLU A 4 -7.97 2.44 18.14
CA GLU A 4 -7.80 1.21 17.37
C GLU A 4 -8.17 1.43 15.90
N ALA A 5 -7.63 0.59 15.03
CA ALA A 5 -7.83 0.60 13.59
C ALA A 5 -7.68 -0.81 13.00
N TRP A 6 -8.40 -1.12 11.92
CA TRP A 6 -8.09 -2.29 11.11
C TRP A 6 -6.76 -2.08 10.40
N VAL A 7 -5.69 -2.71 10.90
CA VAL A 7 -4.38 -2.69 10.23
C VAL A 7 -4.33 -3.81 9.20
N ILE A 8 -4.25 -3.43 7.93
CA ILE A 8 -4.39 -4.34 6.79
C ILE A 8 -3.07 -4.37 6.00
N SER A 9 -2.63 -5.58 5.68
CA SER A 9 -1.47 -5.86 4.83
C SER A 9 -1.84 -6.86 3.74
N VAL A 10 -0.88 -7.21 2.88
CA VAL A 10 -0.95 -8.31 1.92
C VAL A 10 0.31 -9.16 1.96
N ASN A 11 0.17 -10.45 1.68
CA ASN A 11 1.27 -11.40 1.56
C ASN A 11 1.75 -11.46 0.10
N MET A 12 2.30 -10.36 -0.41
CA MET A 12 2.82 -10.21 -1.78
C MET A 12 4.22 -9.60 -1.73
N GLY A 13 5.11 -10.22 -0.95
CA GLY A 13 6.43 -9.69 -0.57
C GLY A 13 6.43 -9.11 0.85
N TYR A 14 7.63 -8.96 1.42
CA TYR A 14 7.79 -8.54 2.81
C TYR A 14 7.61 -7.03 3.05
N GLY A 15 7.54 -6.20 2.00
CA GLY A 15 7.43 -4.74 2.13
C GLY A 15 6.18 -4.30 2.90
N HIS A 16 5.01 -4.81 2.52
CA HIS A 16 3.73 -4.43 3.13
C HIS A 16 3.60 -4.93 4.57
N GLN A 17 4.07 -6.15 4.84
CA GLN A 17 4.06 -6.72 6.19
C GLN A 17 5.04 -6.01 7.12
N ARG A 18 6.26 -5.69 6.66
CA ARG A 18 7.23 -4.88 7.42
C ARG A 18 6.67 -3.51 7.76
N THR A 19 5.95 -2.90 6.83
CA THR A 19 5.29 -1.60 7.05
C THR A 19 4.14 -1.69 8.05
N ALA A 20 3.41 -2.81 8.07
CA ALA A 20 2.28 -3.01 8.99
C ALA A 20 2.71 -3.39 10.41
N TYR A 21 3.87 -4.03 10.56
CA TYR A 21 4.36 -4.52 11.85
C TYR A 21 4.51 -3.44 12.93
N PRO A 22 5.06 -2.24 12.67
CA PRO A 22 5.12 -1.15 13.64
C PRO A 22 3.75 -0.62 14.05
N LEU A 23 2.72 -0.83 13.22
CA LEU A 23 1.36 -0.34 13.43
C LEU A 23 0.49 -1.35 14.19
N ARG A 24 0.99 -2.55 14.48
CA ARG A 24 0.21 -3.65 15.08
C ARG A 24 -0.42 -3.27 16.42
N ASN A 25 0.17 -2.36 17.18
CA ASN A 25 -0.37 -1.88 18.47
C ASN A 25 -1.70 -1.11 18.32
N LEU A 26 -2.00 -0.61 17.11
CA LEU A 26 -3.27 0.01 16.74
C LEU A 26 -4.31 -1.03 16.32
N ALA A 27 -3.90 -2.25 15.97
CA ALA A 27 -4.83 -3.29 15.57
C ALA A 27 -5.56 -3.89 16.78
N PRO A 28 -6.86 -4.25 16.64
CA PRO A 28 -7.53 -5.11 17.60
C PRO A 28 -6.68 -6.36 17.88
N ASP A 29 -6.46 -6.64 19.17
CA ASP A 29 -5.65 -7.76 19.67
C ASP A 29 -4.21 -7.83 19.12
N GLY A 30 -3.68 -6.71 18.58
CA GLY A 30 -2.34 -6.70 17.99
C GLY A 30 -2.24 -7.41 16.63
N LYS A 31 -3.37 -7.78 16.01
CA LYS A 31 -3.39 -8.67 14.85
C LYS A 31 -3.54 -7.92 13.53
N VAL A 32 -2.50 -7.95 12.71
CA VAL A 32 -2.54 -7.46 11.32
C VAL A 32 -3.34 -8.43 10.44
N ILE A 33 -4.27 -7.90 9.65
CA ILE A 33 -5.12 -8.69 8.74
C ILE A 33 -4.48 -8.71 7.35
N ASN A 34 -4.27 -9.90 6.79
CA ASN A 34 -3.82 -10.02 5.40
C ASN A 34 -5.02 -10.14 4.44
N ALA A 35 -5.26 -9.10 3.64
CA ALA A 35 -6.43 -9.02 2.75
C ALA A 35 -6.46 -10.10 1.65
N ASN A 36 -5.33 -10.75 1.39
CA ASN A 36 -5.20 -11.82 0.39
C ASN A 36 -5.19 -13.24 0.97
N SER A 37 -5.33 -13.41 2.29
CA SER A 37 -5.27 -14.73 2.95
C SER A 37 -6.05 -14.81 4.27
N TYR A 38 -7.03 -13.92 4.48
CA TYR A 38 -7.85 -13.93 5.68
C TYR A 38 -8.76 -15.18 5.74
N GLN A 39 -9.08 -15.62 6.96
CA GLN A 39 -9.99 -16.74 7.17
C GLN A 39 -11.37 -16.45 6.57
N GLY A 40 -11.86 -17.36 5.74
CA GLY A 40 -13.14 -17.23 5.03
C GLY A 40 -13.07 -16.40 3.74
N ILE A 41 -11.86 -16.15 3.19
CA ILE A 41 -11.73 -15.50 1.89
C ILE A 41 -12.45 -16.30 0.77
N PRO A 42 -13.29 -15.67 -0.06
CA PRO A 42 -13.90 -16.34 -1.19
C PRO A 42 -12.85 -16.87 -2.18
N GLU A 43 -13.04 -18.08 -2.70
CA GLU A 43 -12.07 -18.71 -3.62
C GLU A 43 -11.83 -17.87 -4.88
N ARG A 44 -12.87 -17.18 -5.35
CA ARG A 44 -12.77 -16.23 -6.45
C ARG A 44 -11.80 -15.09 -6.15
N ASP A 45 -11.87 -14.50 -4.97
CA ASP A 45 -10.99 -13.39 -4.55
C ASP A 45 -9.56 -13.89 -4.38
N LYS A 46 -9.41 -15.07 -3.76
CA LYS A 46 -8.12 -15.74 -3.59
C LYS A 46 -7.43 -15.99 -4.93
N LYS A 47 -8.16 -16.50 -5.93
CA LYS A 47 -7.63 -16.73 -7.29
C LYS A 47 -7.16 -15.44 -7.98
N ILE A 48 -7.87 -14.32 -7.79
CA ILE A 48 -7.46 -13.01 -8.33
C ILE A 48 -6.17 -12.54 -7.66
N TRP A 49 -6.06 -12.69 -6.34
CA TRP A 49 -4.84 -12.37 -5.59
C TRP A 49 -3.65 -13.23 -6.03
N GLU A 50 -3.83 -14.54 -6.15
CA GLU A 50 -2.79 -15.47 -6.60
C GLU A 50 -2.34 -15.17 -8.02
N THR A 51 -3.27 -14.92 -8.94
CA THR A 51 -2.94 -14.54 -10.32
C THR A 51 -2.11 -13.26 -10.36
N THR A 52 -2.51 -12.26 -9.57
CA THR A 52 -1.79 -10.97 -9.49
C THR A 52 -0.39 -11.15 -8.89
N ARG A 53 -0.26 -11.98 -7.84
CA ARG A 53 1.02 -12.30 -7.20
C ARG A 53 1.95 -13.03 -8.17
N ASN A 54 1.44 -14.05 -8.86
CA ASN A 54 2.22 -14.82 -9.81
C ASN A 54 2.71 -13.95 -10.97
N SER A 55 1.87 -13.04 -11.49
CA SER A 55 2.28 -12.06 -12.50
C SER A 55 3.37 -11.12 -12.00
N TYR A 56 3.25 -10.60 -10.77
CA TYR A 56 4.27 -9.75 -10.17
C TYR A 56 5.59 -10.50 -9.95
N GLU A 57 5.54 -11.70 -9.38
CA GLU A 57 6.71 -12.53 -9.11
C GLU A 57 7.42 -12.92 -10.39
N PHE A 58 6.67 -13.31 -11.43
CA PHE A 58 7.21 -13.56 -12.76
C PHE A 58 7.98 -12.32 -13.23
N ILE A 59 7.33 -11.17 -13.34
CA ILE A 59 7.97 -9.92 -13.78
C ILE A 59 9.24 -9.61 -12.96
N SER A 60 9.19 -9.74 -11.64
CA SER A 60 10.33 -9.46 -10.75
C SER A 60 11.51 -10.41 -10.94
N ARG A 61 11.25 -11.70 -11.25
CA ARG A 61 12.30 -12.69 -11.53
C ARG A 61 12.95 -12.42 -12.89
N PHE A 62 12.16 -12.01 -13.88
CA PHE A 62 12.65 -11.67 -15.21
C PHE A 62 13.52 -10.41 -15.23
N GLN A 63 13.33 -9.45 -14.31
CA GLN A 63 14.24 -8.30 -14.16
C GLN A 63 15.70 -8.70 -13.86
N ARG A 64 15.95 -9.90 -13.31
CA ARG A 64 17.31 -10.39 -13.01
C ARG A 64 18.02 -11.00 -14.21
N PHE A 65 17.34 -11.19 -15.33
CA PHE A 65 17.92 -11.75 -16.55
C PHE A 65 18.28 -10.63 -17.55
N PRO A 66 19.54 -10.49 -17.99
CA PRO A 66 19.98 -9.40 -18.87
C PRO A 66 19.45 -9.46 -20.32
N LEU A 67 18.60 -10.45 -20.65
CA LEU A 67 18.02 -10.69 -21.98
C LEU A 67 16.49 -10.61 -21.97
N VAL A 68 15.94 -9.57 -21.35
CA VAL A 68 14.48 -9.32 -21.39
C VAL A 68 14.08 -8.95 -22.82
N GLY A 69 13.34 -9.85 -23.50
CA GLY A 69 12.78 -9.56 -24.83
C GLY A 69 11.87 -8.32 -24.80
N LYS A 70 11.79 -7.60 -25.93
CA LYS A 70 11.03 -6.34 -26.10
C LYS A 70 9.60 -6.39 -25.54
N THR A 71 8.92 -7.53 -25.64
CA THR A 71 7.55 -7.72 -25.14
C THR A 71 7.46 -7.75 -23.61
N ALA A 72 8.37 -8.44 -22.94
CA ALA A 72 8.41 -8.49 -21.48
C ALA A 72 8.79 -7.13 -20.88
N PHE A 73 9.69 -6.40 -21.55
CA PHE A 73 10.04 -5.02 -21.19
C PHE A 73 8.83 -4.06 -21.31
N LEU A 74 8.00 -4.19 -22.36
CA LEU A 74 6.80 -3.36 -22.53
C LEU A 74 5.74 -3.61 -21.45
N ILE A 75 5.53 -4.88 -21.06
CA ILE A 75 4.62 -5.23 -19.96
C ILE A 75 5.17 -4.68 -18.64
N TYR A 76 6.47 -4.83 -18.41
CA TYR A 76 7.15 -4.28 -17.24
C TYR A 76 7.03 -2.75 -17.14
N ASP A 77 7.33 -2.02 -18.22
CA ASP A 77 7.20 -0.57 -18.29
C ASP A 77 5.76 -0.17 -17.99
N GLN A 78 4.75 -0.86 -18.54
CA GLN A 78 3.35 -0.52 -18.28
C GLN A 78 2.88 -0.78 -16.84
N PHE A 79 3.46 -1.77 -16.15
CA PHE A 79 3.11 -2.12 -14.77
C PHE A 79 3.85 -1.31 -13.70
N GLN A 80 5.14 -1.08 -13.89
CA GLN A 80 6.00 -0.43 -12.89
C GLN A 80 6.41 1.00 -13.26
N LYS A 81 5.94 1.58 -14.38
CA LYS A 81 6.32 2.95 -14.75
C LYS A 81 6.04 3.93 -13.62
N ILE A 82 7.12 4.45 -13.08
CA ILE A 82 7.12 5.71 -12.36
C ILE A 82 7.56 6.76 -13.39
N LEU A 83 6.61 7.54 -13.90
CA LEU A 83 6.90 8.58 -14.89
C LEU A 83 7.94 9.57 -14.34
N THR A 84 8.73 10.19 -15.23
CA THR A 84 9.71 11.21 -14.81
C THR A 84 9.08 12.27 -13.93
N PHE A 85 9.73 12.58 -12.81
CA PHE A 85 9.19 13.53 -11.85
C PHE A 85 9.19 14.96 -12.39
N TYR A 86 10.25 15.32 -13.13
CA TYR A 86 10.38 16.61 -13.78
C TYR A 86 10.19 16.52 -15.30
N PRO A 87 9.72 17.59 -15.95
CA PRO A 87 9.07 18.75 -15.31
C PRO A 87 7.76 18.35 -14.63
N LYS A 88 7.40 19.05 -13.54
CA LYS A 88 6.13 18.83 -12.83
C LYS A 88 4.98 19.12 -13.80
N ARG A 89 4.03 18.20 -13.89
CA ARG A 89 2.89 18.24 -14.81
C ARG A 89 1.73 17.40 -14.27
N ASP A 90 0.54 17.58 -14.82
CA ASP A 90 -0.58 16.71 -14.47
C ASP A 90 -0.29 15.25 -14.89
N LEU A 91 -0.23 14.36 -13.90
CA LEU A 91 -0.05 12.92 -14.07
C LEU A 91 -1.27 12.15 -13.57
N SER A 92 -2.42 12.81 -13.40
CA SER A 92 -3.65 12.23 -12.83
C SER A 92 -4.33 11.19 -13.72
N LYS A 93 -4.01 11.13 -15.03
CA LYS A 93 -4.60 10.16 -15.96
C LYS A 93 -4.33 8.72 -15.51
N PRO A 94 -5.37 7.88 -15.35
CA PRO A 94 -5.21 6.51 -14.86
C PRO A 94 -4.49 5.63 -15.89
N ASN A 95 -3.58 4.78 -15.41
CA ASN A 95 -2.94 3.76 -16.24
C ASN A 95 -3.84 2.52 -16.40
N PHE A 96 -3.41 1.60 -17.27
CA PHE A 96 -4.17 0.39 -17.58
C PHE A 96 -4.36 -0.52 -16.36
N VAL A 97 -3.32 -0.70 -15.54
CA VAL A 97 -3.35 -1.52 -14.32
C VAL A 97 -4.43 -1.03 -13.37
N LEU A 98 -4.49 0.28 -13.14
CA LEU A 98 -5.51 0.90 -12.28
C LEU A 98 -6.93 0.67 -12.82
N LYS A 99 -7.13 0.77 -14.14
CA LYS A 99 -8.43 0.46 -14.77
C LYS A 99 -8.81 -1.02 -14.59
N GLN A 100 -7.83 -1.94 -14.69
CA GLN A 100 -8.07 -3.38 -14.46
C GLN A 100 -8.43 -3.68 -13.00
N ILE A 101 -7.78 -3.03 -12.04
CA ILE A 101 -8.12 -3.13 -10.62
C ILE A 101 -9.59 -2.74 -10.41
N TYR A 102 -9.99 -1.55 -10.86
CA TYR A 102 -11.38 -1.07 -10.70
C TYR A 102 -12.40 -1.91 -11.48
N SER A 103 -12.03 -2.47 -12.64
CA SER A 103 -12.86 -3.45 -13.34
C SER A 103 -13.08 -4.72 -12.50
N SER A 104 -12.05 -5.18 -11.79
CA SER A 104 -12.15 -6.32 -10.88
C SER A 104 -12.97 -6.00 -9.63
N LEU A 105 -12.86 -4.78 -9.08
CA LEU A 105 -13.72 -4.30 -7.99
C LEU A 105 -15.20 -4.29 -8.40
N LYS A 106 -15.51 -3.78 -9.60
CA LYS A 106 -16.88 -3.84 -10.17
C LYS A 106 -17.42 -5.26 -10.27
N LYS A 107 -16.55 -6.23 -10.55
CA LYS A 107 -16.88 -7.66 -10.59
C LYS A 107 -17.02 -8.31 -9.21
N GLY A 108 -16.78 -7.58 -8.13
CA GLY A 108 -16.97 -8.01 -6.74
C GLY A 108 -15.69 -8.35 -5.99
N TRP A 109 -14.51 -8.17 -6.57
CA TRP A 109 -13.25 -8.49 -5.89
C TRP A 109 -13.08 -7.65 -4.63
N GLY A 110 -12.94 -8.29 -3.46
CA GLY A 110 -12.78 -7.62 -2.18
C GLY A 110 -14.09 -7.25 -1.47
N ARG A 111 -15.25 -7.53 -2.08
CA ARG A 111 -16.55 -7.24 -1.46
C ARG A 111 -16.71 -7.95 -0.12
N GLY A 112 -16.49 -9.27 -0.10
CA GLY A 112 -16.63 -10.08 1.11
C GLY A 112 -15.64 -9.67 2.21
N PHE A 113 -14.46 -9.18 1.83
CA PHE A 113 -13.47 -8.65 2.77
C PHE A 113 -14.00 -7.40 3.47
N ILE A 114 -14.51 -6.42 2.72
CA ILE A 114 -15.04 -5.17 3.29
C ILE A 114 -16.33 -5.40 4.08
N GLU A 115 -17.22 -6.27 3.59
CA GLU A 115 -18.45 -6.64 4.31
C GLU A 115 -18.13 -7.32 5.66
N LYS A 116 -17.10 -8.17 5.71
CA LYS A 116 -16.60 -8.74 6.96
C LYS A 116 -16.09 -7.68 7.93
N LEU A 117 -15.30 -6.70 7.47
CA LEU A 117 -14.81 -5.63 8.36
C LEU A 117 -15.97 -4.77 8.89
N LYS A 118 -16.96 -4.46 8.04
CA LYS A 118 -18.16 -3.73 8.43
C LYS A 118 -18.96 -4.46 9.51
N SER A 119 -19.20 -5.77 9.31
CA SER A 119 -19.98 -6.57 10.26
C SER A 119 -19.28 -6.75 11.61
N GLN A 120 -17.94 -6.71 11.62
CA GLN A 120 -17.17 -6.77 12.85
C GLN A 120 -17.19 -5.45 13.61
N ASN A 121 -16.84 -4.34 12.95
CA ASN A 121 -16.94 -3.00 13.52
C ASN A 121 -16.77 -1.94 12.43
N GLU A 122 -17.90 -1.33 12.04
CA GLU A 122 -17.94 -0.33 10.98
C GLU A 122 -17.33 1.03 11.38
N LYS A 123 -17.19 1.31 12.68
CA LYS A 123 -16.66 2.58 13.20
C LYS A 123 -15.13 2.61 13.24
N LEU A 124 -14.47 1.45 13.19
CA LEU A 124 -13.02 1.39 13.21
C LEU A 124 -12.44 1.94 11.90
N PRO A 125 -11.47 2.87 11.95
CA PRO A 125 -10.77 3.29 10.74
C PRO A 125 -9.95 2.13 10.14
N ILE A 126 -9.71 2.17 8.84
CA ILE A 126 -8.81 1.25 8.14
C ILE A 126 -7.46 1.92 7.96
N ILE A 127 -6.37 1.22 8.27
CA ILE A 127 -5.01 1.57 7.89
C ILE A 127 -4.45 0.45 7.04
N SER A 128 -4.37 0.67 5.72
CA SER A 128 -3.82 -0.31 4.78
C SER A 128 -2.38 0.04 4.40
N THR A 129 -1.49 -0.94 4.36
CA THR A 129 -0.11 -0.79 3.85
C THR A 129 0.03 -1.16 2.37
N PHE A 130 -1.11 -1.38 1.71
CA PHE A 130 -1.21 -1.60 0.27
C PHE A 130 -2.44 -0.87 -0.30
N PHE A 131 -2.33 -0.29 -1.50
CA PHE A 131 -3.39 0.54 -2.06
C PHE A 131 -4.67 -0.23 -2.39
N THR A 132 -4.57 -1.51 -2.80
CA THR A 132 -5.75 -2.28 -3.25
C THR A 132 -6.81 -2.45 -2.14
N PRO A 133 -6.48 -2.84 -0.89
CA PRO A 133 -7.47 -2.86 0.19
C PRO A 133 -8.07 -1.49 0.50
N ALA A 134 -7.32 -0.39 0.37
CA ALA A 134 -7.87 0.96 0.52
C ALA A 134 -8.88 1.28 -0.59
N PHE A 135 -8.60 0.90 -1.83
CA PHE A 135 -9.55 1.02 -2.94
C PHE A 135 -10.77 0.14 -2.76
N MET A 136 -10.62 -1.09 -2.27
CA MET A 136 -11.76 -1.97 -1.92
C MET A 136 -12.65 -1.28 -0.89
N ALA A 137 -12.06 -0.76 0.19
CA ALA A 137 -12.79 -0.07 1.25
C ALA A 137 -13.57 1.14 0.73
N GLU A 138 -12.95 1.98 -0.11
CA GLU A 138 -13.62 3.12 -0.70
C GLU A 138 -14.73 2.68 -1.67
N PHE A 139 -14.42 1.75 -2.58
CA PHE A 139 -15.34 1.30 -3.62
C PHE A 139 -16.58 0.61 -3.06
N PHE A 140 -16.44 -0.16 -1.97
CA PHE A 140 -17.55 -0.83 -1.29
C PHE A 140 -18.13 0.00 -0.12
N ASN A 141 -17.88 1.31 -0.11
CA ASN A 141 -18.45 2.27 0.84
C ASN A 141 -18.23 1.87 2.31
N TYR A 142 -17.00 1.55 2.71
CA TYR A 142 -16.65 1.39 4.12
C TYR A 142 -16.95 2.71 4.86
N PRO A 143 -17.73 2.70 5.96
CA PRO A 143 -18.22 3.94 6.57
C PRO A 143 -17.14 4.68 7.36
N GLY A 144 -16.22 3.95 8.01
CA GLY A 144 -15.08 4.53 8.72
C GLY A 144 -14.06 5.20 7.79
N GLU A 145 -13.09 5.87 8.41
CA GLU A 145 -11.98 6.52 7.74
C GLU A 145 -11.06 5.50 7.07
N ILE A 146 -10.47 5.87 5.92
CA ILE A 146 -9.62 4.99 5.12
C ILE A 146 -8.27 5.64 4.95
N PHE A 147 -7.24 5.02 5.53
CA PHE A 147 -5.86 5.43 5.42
C PHE A 147 -5.04 4.43 4.59
N CYS A 148 -4.14 4.95 3.75
CA CYS A 148 -3.18 4.18 2.98
C CYS A 148 -1.76 4.64 3.32
N VAL A 149 -0.95 3.75 3.88
CA VAL A 149 0.47 3.99 4.12
C VAL A 149 1.25 3.70 2.84
N VAL A 150 2.01 4.69 2.37
CA VAL A 150 2.93 4.50 1.25
C VAL A 150 4.26 3.98 1.80
N CYS A 151 4.66 2.79 1.37
CA CYS A 151 5.86 2.12 1.87
C CYS A 151 7.15 2.49 1.10
N ASP A 152 7.03 3.08 -0.09
CA ASP A 152 8.15 3.32 -0.99
C ASP A 152 8.65 4.77 -0.94
N ALA A 153 9.88 5.03 -1.38
CA ALA A 153 10.44 6.38 -1.46
C ALA A 153 9.91 7.18 -2.67
N ASP A 154 9.38 6.50 -3.69
CA ASP A 154 8.66 7.04 -4.84
C ASP A 154 7.53 6.07 -5.21
N ILE A 155 6.47 6.55 -5.85
CA ILE A 155 5.30 5.73 -6.20
C ILE A 155 4.86 5.93 -7.63
N SER A 156 4.27 4.87 -8.20
CA SER A 156 3.60 4.93 -9.51
C SER A 156 2.18 5.47 -9.39
N ARG A 157 1.61 5.86 -10.54
CA ARG A 157 0.23 6.36 -10.63
C ARG A 157 -0.80 5.37 -10.08
N THR A 158 -0.51 4.07 -10.08
CA THR A 158 -1.43 3.02 -9.59
C THR A 158 -1.77 3.15 -8.11
N TRP A 159 -0.90 3.79 -7.31
CA TRP A 159 -1.13 4.00 -5.88
C TRP A 159 -2.20 5.05 -5.57
N ALA A 160 -2.54 5.91 -6.54
CA ALA A 160 -3.62 6.89 -6.40
C ALA A 160 -4.94 6.34 -6.99
N PRO A 161 -6.11 6.78 -6.49
CA PRO A 161 -7.41 6.23 -6.88
C PRO A 161 -7.75 6.46 -8.35
N LEU A 162 -8.79 5.81 -8.88
CA LEU A 162 -9.22 6.03 -10.27
C LEU A 162 -9.66 7.47 -10.50
N ASN A 163 -10.39 8.05 -9.54
CA ASN A 163 -10.83 9.44 -9.52
C ASN A 163 -10.30 10.16 -8.25
N PRO A 164 -9.02 10.56 -8.21
CA PRO A 164 -8.35 11.06 -7.01
C PRO A 164 -9.02 12.29 -6.37
N LYS A 165 -9.59 13.19 -7.19
CA LYS A 165 -10.30 14.39 -6.72
C LYS A 165 -11.57 14.08 -5.92
N LEU A 166 -12.20 12.94 -6.18
CA LEU A 166 -13.42 12.50 -5.49
C LEU A 166 -13.14 11.55 -4.33
N SER A 167 -11.90 11.06 -4.22
CA SER A 167 -11.54 10.07 -3.23
C SER A 167 -11.51 10.65 -1.82
N LYS A 168 -11.94 9.83 -0.85
CA LYS A 168 -11.83 10.08 0.58
C LYS A 168 -10.62 9.40 1.22
N ILE A 169 -9.85 8.63 0.46
CA ILE A 169 -8.66 7.94 0.98
C ILE A 169 -7.63 8.99 1.42
N LYS A 170 -7.16 8.83 2.66
CA LYS A 170 -6.09 9.62 3.27
C LYS A 170 -4.78 8.86 3.16
N TYR A 171 -3.70 9.56 2.85
CA TYR A 171 -2.39 8.95 2.59
C TYR A 171 -1.39 9.36 3.65
N PHE A 172 -0.70 8.37 4.22
CA PHE A 172 0.50 8.57 5.01
C PHE A 172 1.71 8.43 4.09
N ALA A 173 2.27 9.57 3.68
CA ALA A 173 3.41 9.66 2.79
C ALA A 173 4.73 9.47 3.56
N SER A 174 5.56 8.57 3.05
CA SER A 174 6.88 8.24 3.59
C SER A 174 7.93 9.34 3.37
N THR A 175 7.79 10.12 2.31
CA THR A 175 8.76 11.15 1.88
C THR A 175 8.05 12.34 1.23
N GLU A 176 8.74 13.48 1.15
CA GLU A 176 8.28 14.64 0.37
C GLU A 176 8.06 14.29 -1.11
N ARG A 177 8.89 13.40 -1.67
CA ARG A 177 8.73 12.90 -3.04
C ARG A 177 7.36 12.26 -3.25
N VAL A 178 6.94 11.42 -2.30
CA VAL A 178 5.63 10.77 -2.33
C VAL A 178 4.50 11.79 -2.19
N VAL A 179 4.63 12.79 -1.32
CA VAL A 179 3.66 13.88 -1.19
C VAL A 179 3.45 14.56 -2.54
N GLU A 180 4.54 14.94 -3.20
CA GLU A 180 4.48 15.60 -4.50
C GLU A 180 3.91 14.67 -5.59
N ARG A 181 4.25 13.38 -5.59
CA ARG A 181 3.64 12.39 -6.50
C ARG A 181 2.14 12.30 -6.35
N LEU A 182 1.64 12.19 -5.12
CA LEU A 182 0.20 12.10 -4.84
C LEU A 182 -0.52 13.34 -5.36
N LYS A 183 0.06 14.54 -5.16
CA LYS A 183 -0.46 15.79 -5.74
C LYS A 183 -0.47 15.77 -7.27
N LEU A 184 0.64 15.35 -7.91
CA LEU A 184 0.71 15.23 -9.38
C LEU A 184 -0.30 14.21 -9.93
N TYR A 185 -0.64 13.19 -9.14
CA TYR A 185 -1.68 12.22 -9.46
C TYR A 185 -3.09 12.73 -9.17
N GLY A 186 -3.25 13.93 -8.63
CA GLY A 186 -4.54 14.59 -8.39
C GLY A 186 -5.19 14.25 -7.06
N VAL A 187 -4.48 13.59 -6.14
CA VAL A 187 -4.96 13.38 -4.76
C VAL A 187 -5.05 14.75 -4.08
N LYS A 188 -6.15 14.97 -3.37
CA LYS A 188 -6.41 16.22 -2.67
C LYS A 188 -5.33 16.49 -1.60
N PRO A 189 -4.71 17.69 -1.55
CA PRO A 189 -3.66 17.99 -0.59
C PRO A 189 -4.04 17.75 0.88
N GLU A 190 -5.29 18.04 1.26
CA GLU A 190 -5.82 17.82 2.61
C GLU A 190 -5.94 16.34 3.00
N ASN A 191 -5.86 15.43 2.03
CA ASN A 191 -5.83 13.99 2.24
C ASN A 191 -4.40 13.42 2.26
N ILE A 192 -3.35 14.25 2.19
CA ILE A 192 -1.95 13.79 2.15
C ILE A 192 -1.23 14.27 3.41
N PHE A 193 -0.72 13.33 4.19
CA PHE A 193 0.01 13.59 5.44
C PHE A 193 1.45 13.11 5.29
N LEU A 194 2.42 14.00 5.41
CA LEU A 194 3.83 13.62 5.48
C LEU A 194 4.13 13.07 6.87
N THR A 195 4.31 11.75 6.98
CA THR A 195 4.51 11.07 8.27
C THR A 195 5.88 10.43 8.42
N GLY A 196 6.62 10.28 7.32
CA GLY A 196 7.78 9.40 7.31
C GLY A 196 7.39 7.93 7.18
N TYR A 197 8.39 7.06 6.96
CA TYR A 197 8.19 5.61 6.94
C TYR A 197 8.07 5.06 8.37
N PRO A 198 7.06 4.22 8.69
CA PRO A 198 6.93 3.68 10.03
C PRO A 198 8.04 2.66 10.31
N LEU A 199 8.92 2.98 11.26
CA LEU A 199 9.93 2.06 11.76
C LEU A 199 9.51 1.45 13.10
N PRO A 200 9.86 0.17 13.37
CA PRO A 200 9.63 -0.46 14.66
C PRO A 200 10.29 0.34 15.79
N LYS A 201 9.56 0.57 16.90
CA LYS A 201 10.11 1.28 18.07
C LYS A 201 11.24 0.49 18.73
N GLU A 202 11.20 -0.84 18.57
CA GLU A 202 12.21 -1.77 19.04
C GLU A 202 13.60 -1.47 18.45
N ASN A 203 13.67 -0.85 17.26
CA ASN A 203 14.93 -0.43 16.64
C ASN A 203 15.64 0.70 17.43
N ILE A 204 14.91 1.39 18.31
CA ILE A 204 15.47 2.45 19.16
C ILE A 204 15.90 1.87 20.51
N GLY A 205 15.16 0.88 21.02
CA GLY A 205 15.29 0.39 22.39
C GLY A 205 14.48 1.27 23.35
N THR A 206 15.03 1.53 24.53
CA THR A 206 14.40 2.40 25.53
C THR A 206 14.64 3.89 25.23
N LYS A 207 14.26 4.77 26.16
CA LYS A 207 14.59 6.20 26.11
C LYS A 207 16.10 6.47 26.02
N LYS A 208 16.97 5.50 26.39
CA LYS A 208 18.42 5.63 26.28
C LYS A 208 18.95 5.42 24.86
N MET A 209 18.11 4.94 23.96
CA MET A 209 18.41 4.65 22.55
C MET A 209 19.54 3.63 22.35
N GLU A 210 19.68 2.69 23.29
CA GLU A 210 20.82 1.78 23.35
C GLU A 210 20.94 0.90 22.10
N VAL A 211 19.81 0.42 21.56
CA VAL A 211 19.79 -0.39 20.33
C VAL A 211 20.25 0.45 19.14
N LEU A 212 19.67 1.64 18.96
CA LEU A 212 20.03 2.54 17.87
C LEU A 212 21.50 2.97 17.92
N LYS A 213 22.02 3.28 19.10
CA LYS A 213 23.41 3.71 19.28
C LYS A 213 24.39 2.60 18.94
N GLU A 214 24.11 1.38 19.39
CA GLU A 214 24.96 0.23 19.07
C GLU A 214 24.89 -0.09 17.57
N ASP A 215 23.69 -0.09 16.97
CA ASP A 215 23.52 -0.25 15.52
C ASP A 215 24.28 0.80 14.72
N LEU A 216 24.24 2.07 15.15
CA LEU A 216 24.98 3.16 14.50
C LEU A 216 26.49 2.98 14.64
N LYS A 217 26.99 2.60 15.82
CA LYS A 217 28.42 2.35 16.07
C LYS A 217 28.97 1.28 15.12
N TYR A 218 28.22 0.21 14.86
CA TYR A 218 28.63 -0.82 13.90
C TYR A 218 28.62 -0.34 12.45
N ARG A 219 27.70 0.57 12.10
CA ARG A 219 27.50 1.01 10.69
C ARG A 219 28.27 2.25 10.31
N ILE A 220 28.64 3.11 11.27
CA ILE A 220 29.30 4.39 10.98
C ILE A 220 30.64 4.23 10.28
N LEU A 221 31.29 3.07 10.43
CA LEU A 221 32.52 2.74 9.71
C LEU A 221 32.28 2.45 8.21
N ASN A 222 31.02 2.24 7.80
CA ASN A 222 30.59 1.87 6.46
C ASN A 222 29.57 2.85 5.85
N LEU A 223 29.30 4.00 6.50
CA LEU A 223 28.37 5.04 6.06
C LEU A 223 29.13 6.25 5.53
#